data_AF-A0A2G4GK11-F1
#
_entry.id   AF-A0A2G4GK11-F1
#
_cell.length_a   1.000
_cell.length_b   1.000
_cell.length_c   1.000
_cell.angle_alpha   90.00
_cell.angle_beta   90.00
_cell.angle_gamma   90.00
#
_symmetry.space_group_name_H-M   'P 1'
#
loop_
_entity.id
_entity.type
_entity.pdbx_description
1 polymer ?
#
loop_
_entity_poly.entity_id
_entity_poly.type
_entity_poly.pdbx_seq_one_letter_code
_entity_poly.pdbx_strand_id
1 'polypeptide(L)'
;MVKGSKKIENAWAMYDWANSSYNLVITSTIFPAYYVAVTSNKDASELSYVKFFSLEIINTALQNYALGIVFLIVAFTSPILSSIADYRGNKKAFMRFFTTLGAFSCAMLFFFTPDRIELGIILFATAALGFWSSWVFYNAYLPDIAYPQDRDRVSAKGYAMGYIGSVILQIICFVILL
;
A
#
# COMPACT_ATOMS: atom_id res chain seq x y z
N MET A 1 -5.50 24.85 -10.76
CA MET A 1 -4.20 24.12 -10.81
C MET A 1 -3.64 24.30 -12.21
N VAL A 2 -2.35 24.62 -12.36
CA VAL A 2 -1.73 24.81 -13.69
C VAL A 2 -1.38 23.43 -14.25
N LYS A 3 -2.08 22.99 -15.29
CA LYS A 3 -1.79 21.74 -16.01
C LYS A 3 -0.41 21.85 -16.69
N GLY A 4 0.32 20.73 -16.76
CA GLY A 4 1.64 20.66 -17.41
C GLY A 4 2.78 21.29 -16.61
N SER A 5 2.60 21.53 -15.30
CA SER A 5 3.70 21.99 -14.45
C SER A 5 4.65 20.85 -14.15
N LYS A 6 5.91 20.95 -14.59
CA LYS A 6 6.99 19.99 -14.27
C LYS A 6 7.12 19.70 -12.77
N LYS A 7 6.85 20.69 -11.91
CA LYS A 7 6.87 20.51 -10.45
C LYS A 7 5.77 19.57 -9.98
N ILE A 8 4.57 19.69 -10.54
CA ILE A 8 3.43 18.84 -10.17
C ILE A 8 3.61 17.43 -10.73
N GLU A 9 4.08 17.30 -11.97
CA GLU A 9 4.37 16.00 -12.60
C GLU A 9 5.47 15.25 -11.84
N ASN A 10 6.54 15.93 -11.43
CA ASN A 10 7.60 15.32 -10.61
C ASN A 10 7.08 14.93 -9.22
N ALA A 11 6.20 15.73 -8.61
CA ALA A 11 5.58 15.38 -7.33
C ALA A 11 4.65 14.17 -7.44
N TRP A 12 3.92 14.06 -8.57
CA TRP A 12 3.09 12.89 -8.87
C TRP A 12 3.96 11.64 -9.06
N ALA A 13 5.07 11.74 -9.79
CA ALA A 13 6.00 10.62 -9.94
C ALA A 13 6.69 10.21 -8.62
N MET A 14 7.01 11.16 -7.75
CA MET A 14 7.53 10.88 -6.41
C MET A 14 6.50 10.15 -5.53
N TYR A 15 5.21 10.46 -5.74
CA TYR A 15 4.12 9.74 -5.09
C TYR A 15 4.03 8.30 -5.58
N ASP A 16 4.23 8.04 -6.88
CA ASP A 16 4.36 6.70 -7.44
C ASP A 16 5.52 5.92 -6.81
N TRP A 17 6.68 6.57 -6.69
CA TRP A 17 7.87 6.00 -6.04
C TRP A 17 7.54 5.47 -4.65
N ALA A 18 6.93 6.29 -3.81
CA ALA A 18 6.59 5.92 -2.44
C ALA A 18 5.58 4.75 -2.40
N ASN A 19 4.53 4.83 -3.22
CA ASN A 19 3.49 3.80 -3.31
C ASN A 19 4.04 2.45 -3.81
N SER A 20 4.82 2.47 -4.90
CA SER A 20 5.44 1.28 -5.47
C SER A 20 6.40 0.62 -4.47
N SER A 21 7.15 1.43 -3.72
CA SER A 21 8.03 0.96 -2.65
C SER A 21 7.25 0.25 -1.53
N TYR A 22 6.16 0.87 -1.06
CA TYR A 22 5.27 0.24 -0.07
C TYR A 22 4.72 -1.10 -0.57
N ASN A 23 4.17 -1.12 -1.79
CA ASN A 23 3.50 -2.32 -2.30
C ASN A 23 4.48 -3.49 -2.50
N LEU A 24 5.70 -3.20 -2.96
CA LEU A 24 6.71 -4.24 -3.13
C LEU A 24 7.17 -4.78 -1.77
N VAL A 25 7.58 -3.91 -0.85
CA VAL A 25 8.20 -4.29 0.42
C VAL A 25 7.19 -4.83 1.44
N ILE A 26 6.06 -4.16 1.60
CA ILE A 26 5.07 -4.47 2.65
C ILE A 26 4.01 -5.44 2.15
N THR A 27 3.48 -5.28 0.94
CA THR A 27 2.43 -6.20 0.46
C THR A 27 3.03 -7.51 -0.04
N SER A 28 4.20 -7.48 -0.71
CA SER A 28 4.66 -8.62 -1.51
C SER A 28 5.85 -9.40 -0.94
N THR A 29 6.86 -8.74 -0.36
CA THR A 29 8.15 -9.38 -0.08
C THR A 29 8.50 -9.48 1.41
N ILE A 30 8.88 -8.36 2.05
CA ILE A 30 9.54 -8.34 3.35
C ILE A 30 8.55 -8.64 4.47
N PHE A 31 7.42 -7.94 4.53
CA PHE A 31 6.46 -8.14 5.62
C PHE A 31 5.79 -9.53 5.60
N PRO A 32 5.34 -10.08 4.44
CA PRO A 32 4.85 -11.45 4.39
C PRO A 32 5.91 -12.47 4.82
N ALA A 33 7.15 -12.33 4.36
CA ALA A 33 8.25 -13.20 4.77
C ALA A 33 8.55 -13.10 6.27
N TYR A 34 8.63 -11.88 6.81
CA TYR A 34 8.83 -11.64 8.25
C TYR A 34 7.69 -12.24 9.08
N TYR A 35 6.44 -11.98 8.68
CA TYR A 35 5.27 -12.51 9.36
C TYR A 35 5.27 -14.04 9.39
N VAL A 36 5.56 -14.70 8.26
CA VAL A 36 5.68 -16.16 8.22
C VAL A 36 6.83 -16.63 9.12
N ALA A 37 7.99 -15.99 9.07
CA ALA A 37 9.14 -16.37 9.89
C ALA A 37 8.86 -16.29 11.40
N VAL A 38 8.07 -15.31 11.86
CA VAL A 38 7.75 -15.15 13.28
C VAL A 38 6.52 -15.92 13.75
N THR A 39 5.65 -16.34 12.83
CA THR A 39 4.41 -17.08 13.14
C THR A 39 4.48 -18.58 12.82
N SER A 40 5.53 -19.02 12.13
CA SER A 40 5.71 -20.45 11.83
C SER A 40 6.30 -21.22 13.00
N ASN A 41 5.78 -22.43 13.22
CA ASN A 41 6.36 -23.38 14.16
C ASN A 41 7.65 -23.98 13.58
N LYS A 42 8.57 -24.41 14.46
CA LYS A 42 9.92 -24.91 14.06
C LYS A 42 9.89 -26.19 13.20
N ASP A 43 8.77 -26.89 13.16
CA ASP A 43 8.61 -28.09 12.33
C ASP A 43 8.08 -27.71 10.93
N ALA A 44 9.01 -27.66 9.98
CA ALA A 44 8.79 -27.20 8.60
C ALA A 44 7.81 -28.05 7.76
N SER A 45 7.27 -29.14 8.33
CA SER A 45 6.36 -30.08 7.66
C SER A 45 4.88 -29.87 7.99
N GLU A 46 4.53 -28.98 8.93
CA GLU A 46 3.13 -28.76 9.33
C GLU A 46 2.64 -27.35 8.98
N LEU A 47 1.35 -27.24 8.65
CA LEU A 47 0.67 -25.96 8.50
C LEU A 47 0.81 -25.16 9.80
N SER A 48 1.33 -23.95 9.70
CA SER A 48 1.49 -23.06 10.86
C SER A 48 0.19 -22.31 11.13
N TYR A 49 -0.35 -22.48 12.34
CA TYR A 49 -1.59 -21.85 12.78
C TYR A 49 -1.30 -20.71 13.73
N VAL A 50 -2.06 -19.62 13.58
CA VAL A 50 -2.08 -18.48 14.49
C VAL A 50 -3.44 -18.37 15.14
N LYS A 51 -3.46 -18.02 16.43
CA LYS A 51 -4.69 -17.60 17.09
C LYS A 51 -4.94 -16.14 16.74
N PHE A 52 -6.10 -15.87 16.15
CA PHE A 52 -6.59 -14.53 15.90
C PHE A 52 -7.88 -14.34 16.70
N PHE A 53 -7.78 -13.59 17.79
CA PHE A 53 -8.79 -13.48 18.85
C PHE A 53 -9.15 -14.83 19.51
N SER A 54 -9.94 -15.67 18.84
CA SER A 54 -10.36 -16.99 19.34
C SER A 54 -10.46 -18.04 18.23
N LEU A 55 -10.05 -17.69 17.01
CA LEU A 55 -10.06 -18.59 15.86
C LEU A 55 -8.63 -19.02 15.54
N GLU A 56 -8.44 -20.30 15.27
CA GLU A 56 -7.18 -20.82 14.73
C GLU A 56 -7.24 -20.78 13.21
N ILE A 57 -6.34 -20.02 12.61
CA ILE A 57 -6.30 -19.78 11.17
C ILE A 57 -4.87 -20.04 10.70
N ILE A 58 -4.73 -20.59 9.48
CA ILE A 58 -3.42 -20.75 8.84
C ILE A 58 -2.78 -19.36 8.70
N ASN A 59 -1.52 -19.21 9.12
CA ASN A 59 -0.85 -17.92 9.19
C ASN A 59 -0.90 -17.16 7.85
N THR A 60 -0.52 -17.80 6.74
CA THR A 60 -0.54 -17.23 5.39
C THR A 60 -1.96 -16.88 4.92
N ALA A 61 -2.95 -17.67 5.31
CA ALA A 61 -4.34 -17.41 4.95
C ALA A 61 -4.89 -16.16 5.65
N LEU A 62 -4.48 -15.91 6.91
CA LEU A 62 -4.94 -14.74 7.66
C LEU A 62 -4.57 -13.42 6.97
N GLN A 63 -3.33 -13.30 6.46
CA GLN A 63 -2.91 -12.11 5.70
C GLN A 63 -3.74 -11.93 4.42
N ASN A 64 -3.98 -13.01 3.69
CA ASN A 64 -4.77 -12.98 2.47
C ASN A 64 -6.24 -12.61 2.74
N TYR A 65 -6.84 -13.13 3.81
CA TYR A 65 -8.18 -12.75 4.24
C TYR A 65 -8.26 -11.27 4.63
N ALA A 66 -7.27 -10.78 5.39
CA ALA A 66 -7.19 -9.36 5.75
C ALA A 66 -7.13 -8.47 4.50
N LEU A 67 -6.28 -8.82 3.52
CA LEU A 67 -6.18 -8.09 2.27
C LEU A 67 -7.46 -8.19 1.42
N GLY A 68 -8.10 -9.36 1.39
CA GLY A 68 -9.39 -9.56 0.73
C GLY A 68 -10.50 -8.69 1.31
N ILE A 69 -10.58 -8.56 2.64
CA ILE A 69 -11.52 -7.66 3.31
C ILE A 69 -11.22 -6.20 2.94
N VAL A 70 -9.94 -5.80 2.91
CA VAL A 70 -9.53 -4.47 2.44
C VAL A 70 -10.01 -4.21 1.02
N PHE A 71 -9.83 -5.17 0.11
CA PHE A 71 -10.31 -5.02 -1.27
C PHE A 71 -11.83 -4.89 -1.37
N LEU A 72 -12.59 -5.64 -0.57
CA LEU A 72 -14.04 -5.47 -0.51
C LEU A 72 -14.41 -4.06 -0.04
N ILE A 73 -13.78 -3.58 1.04
CA ILE A 73 -14.00 -2.21 1.54
C ILE A 73 -13.68 -1.18 0.45
N VAL A 74 -12.55 -1.31 -0.23
CA VAL A 74 -12.16 -0.40 -1.33
C VAL A 74 -13.14 -0.48 -2.49
N ALA A 75 -13.61 -1.67 -2.86
CA ALA A 75 -14.57 -1.86 -3.95
C ALA A 75 -15.89 -1.12 -3.68
N PHE A 76 -16.41 -1.18 -2.45
CA PHE A 76 -17.65 -0.47 -2.09
C PHE A 76 -17.44 1.03 -1.85
N THR A 77 -16.31 1.42 -1.27
CA THR A 77 -16.04 2.83 -0.92
C THR A 77 -15.54 3.64 -2.10
N SER A 78 -14.84 3.03 -3.07
CA SER A 78 -14.21 3.76 -4.18
C SER A 78 -15.19 4.51 -5.08
N PRO A 79 -16.38 4.00 -5.49
CA PRO A 79 -17.31 4.78 -6.31
C PRO A 79 -17.90 5.97 -5.54
N ILE A 80 -18.21 5.75 -4.26
CA ILE A 80 -18.79 6.77 -3.37
C ILE A 80 -17.78 7.89 -3.13
N LEU A 81 -16.56 7.55 -2.73
CA LEU A 81 -15.56 8.56 -2.43
C LEU A 81 -15.03 9.25 -3.69
N SER A 82 -14.93 8.53 -4.82
CA SER A 82 -14.53 9.13 -6.10
C SER A 82 -15.58 10.13 -6.60
N SER A 83 -16.87 9.78 -6.55
CA SER A 83 -17.94 10.71 -6.94
C SER A 83 -17.97 11.98 -6.08
N ILE A 84 -17.78 11.86 -4.76
CA ILE A 84 -17.64 13.02 -3.87
C ILE A 84 -16.43 13.87 -4.25
N ALA A 85 -15.29 13.22 -4.52
CA ALA A 85 -14.04 13.91 -4.85
C ALA A 85 -14.09 14.61 -6.21
N ASP A 86 -14.77 14.03 -7.19
CA ASP A 86 -15.03 14.62 -8.50
C ASP A 86 -15.96 15.82 -8.39
N TYR A 87 -17.04 15.71 -7.60
CA TYR A 87 -17.98 16.81 -7.39
C TYR A 87 -17.38 17.99 -6.64
N ARG A 88 -16.59 17.74 -5.58
CA ARG A 88 -15.95 18.78 -4.76
C ARG A 88 -14.59 19.25 -5.30
N GLY A 89 -14.03 18.57 -6.30
CA GLY A 89 -12.71 18.87 -6.85
C GLY A 89 -11.55 18.72 -5.85
N ASN A 90 -11.72 17.93 -4.78
CA ASN A 90 -10.80 17.85 -3.64
C ASN A 90 -10.00 16.53 -3.58
N LYS A 91 -9.77 15.86 -4.71
CA LYS A 91 -9.01 14.59 -4.82
C LYS A 91 -7.68 14.60 -4.06
N LYS A 92 -6.93 15.72 -4.11
CA LYS A 92 -5.66 15.89 -3.39
C LYS A 92 -5.80 15.73 -1.87
N ALA A 93 -6.93 16.16 -1.29
CA ALA A 93 -7.18 16.02 0.14
C ALA A 93 -7.40 14.55 0.52
N PHE A 94 -8.15 13.79 -0.30
CA PHE A 94 -8.33 12.35 -0.12
C PHE A 94 -7.02 11.59 -0.28
N MET A 95 -6.23 11.89 -1.31
CA MET A 95 -4.87 11.33 -1.48
C MET A 95 -4.01 11.55 -0.22
N ARG A 96 -4.00 12.78 0.32
CA ARG A 96 -3.24 13.10 1.53
C ARG A 96 -3.74 12.33 2.74
N PHE A 97 -5.06 12.24 2.94
CA PHE A 97 -5.64 11.51 4.06
C PHE A 97 -5.25 10.03 4.02
N PHE A 98 -5.52 9.36 2.89
CA PHE A 98 -5.26 7.92 2.76
C PHE A 98 -3.77 7.57 2.79
N THR A 99 -2.92 8.39 2.20
CA THR A 99 -1.46 8.18 2.28
C THR A 99 -0.93 8.44 3.69
N THR A 100 -1.46 9.42 4.42
CA THR A 100 -1.04 9.65 5.80
C THR A 100 -1.50 8.51 6.71
N LEU A 101 -2.72 8.01 6.52
CA LEU A 101 -3.24 6.83 7.21
C LEU A 101 -2.36 5.60 6.91
N GLY A 102 -2.11 5.34 5.62
CA GLY A 102 -1.30 4.21 5.19
C GLY A 102 0.14 4.26 5.70
N ALA A 103 0.79 5.43 5.60
CA ALA A 103 2.13 5.65 6.11
C ALA A 103 2.22 5.53 7.63
N PHE A 104 1.23 6.06 8.36
CA PHE A 104 1.17 5.95 9.82
C PHE A 104 0.99 4.50 10.26
N SER A 105 0.04 3.77 9.65
CA SER A 105 -0.15 2.34 9.93
C SER A 105 1.09 1.52 9.57
N CYS A 106 1.74 1.81 8.44
CA CYS A 106 2.98 1.17 8.04
C CYS A 106 4.12 1.43 9.02
N ALA A 107 4.26 2.66 9.55
CA ALA A 107 5.24 2.97 10.57
C ALA A 107 4.95 2.24 11.88
N MET A 108 3.67 2.11 12.24
CA MET A 108 3.25 1.36 13.43
C MET A 108 3.48 -0.15 13.33
N LEU A 109 3.65 -0.71 12.13
CA LEU A 109 4.08 -2.11 11.97
C LEU A 109 5.46 -2.39 12.60
N PHE A 110 6.25 -1.36 12.90
CA PHE A 110 7.47 -1.50 13.71
C PHE A 110 7.20 -2.14 15.08
N PHE A 111 6.01 -1.93 15.66
CA PHE A 111 5.63 -2.52 16.95
C PHE A 111 5.00 -3.90 16.83
N PHE A 112 5.00 -4.50 15.64
CA PHE A 112 4.51 -5.85 15.44
C PHE A 112 5.42 -6.83 16.18
N THR A 113 4.83 -7.62 17.08
CA THR A 113 5.49 -8.70 17.81
C THR A 113 4.69 -10.00 17.65
N PRO A 114 5.33 -11.17 17.82
CA PRO A 114 4.64 -12.47 17.76
C PRO A 114 3.48 -12.58 18.76
N ASP A 115 3.56 -11.85 19.88
CA ASP A 115 2.54 -11.85 20.94
C ASP A 115 1.33 -10.97 20.62
N ARG A 116 1.37 -10.19 19.53
CA ARG A 116 0.36 -9.19 19.15
C ARG A 116 -0.04 -9.31 17.69
N ILE A 117 -0.42 -10.53 17.29
CA ILE A 117 -0.80 -10.86 15.90
C ILE A 117 -1.99 -10.01 15.43
N GLU A 118 -2.99 -9.81 16.28
CA GLU A 118 -4.18 -9.04 15.96
C GLU A 118 -3.83 -7.60 15.60
N LEU A 119 -2.99 -6.95 16.41
CA LEU A 119 -2.54 -5.60 16.17
C LEU A 119 -1.75 -5.52 14.86
N GLY A 120 -0.83 -6.47 14.62
CA GLY A 120 -0.05 -6.54 13.38
C GLY A 120 -0.91 -6.64 12.13
N ILE A 121 -1.90 -7.55 12.14
CA ILE A 121 -2.81 -7.75 11.01
C ILE A 121 -3.73 -6.55 10.80
N ILE A 122 -4.24 -5.93 11.86
CA ILE A 122 -5.07 -4.71 11.75
C ILE A 122 -4.24 -3.55 11.18
N LEU A 123 -3.00 -3.37 11.65
CA LEU A 123 -2.10 -2.35 11.12
C LEU A 123 -1.74 -2.62 9.66
N PHE A 124 -1.48 -3.88 9.28
CA PHE A 124 -1.25 -4.27 7.90
C PHE A 124 -2.47 -4.00 7.02
N ALA A 125 -3.66 -4.38 7.47
CA ALA A 125 -4.91 -4.15 6.75
C ALA A 125 -5.21 -2.66 6.58
N THR A 126 -5.02 -1.85 7.63
CA THR A 126 -5.22 -0.39 7.56
C THR A 126 -4.16 0.30 6.68
N ALA A 127 -2.91 -0.19 6.69
CA ALA A 127 -1.88 0.28 5.77
C ALA A 127 -2.25 -0.03 4.31
N ALA A 128 -2.71 -1.26 4.03
CA ALA A 128 -3.19 -1.66 2.72
C ALA A 128 -4.41 -0.85 2.29
N LEU A 129 -5.38 -0.61 3.19
CA LEU A 129 -6.54 0.24 2.91
C LEU A 129 -6.12 1.66 2.53
N GLY A 130 -5.20 2.27 3.29
CA GLY A 130 -4.62 3.57 2.98
C GLY A 130 -3.97 3.59 1.59
N PHE A 131 -3.15 2.59 1.27
CA PHE A 131 -2.52 2.46 -0.03
C PHE A 131 -3.53 2.33 -1.18
N TRP A 132 -4.44 1.36 -1.12
CA TRP A 132 -5.38 1.06 -2.21
C TRP A 132 -6.41 2.18 -2.41
N SER A 133 -6.91 2.79 -1.33
CA SER A 133 -7.78 3.96 -1.44
C SER A 133 -7.05 5.17 -2.03
N SER A 134 -5.79 5.40 -1.62
CA SER A 134 -4.93 6.45 -2.19
C SER A 134 -4.68 6.23 -3.69
N TRP A 135 -4.48 4.98 -4.11
CA TRP A 135 -4.20 4.59 -5.50
C TRP A 135 -5.35 4.97 -6.46
N VAL A 136 -6.60 4.83 -6.02
CA VAL A 136 -7.78 5.22 -6.82
C VAL A 136 -7.74 6.72 -7.14
N PHE A 137 -7.52 7.57 -6.13
CA PHE A 137 -7.44 9.01 -6.34
C PHE A 137 -6.20 9.43 -7.12
N TYR A 138 -5.08 8.75 -6.90
CA TYR A 138 -3.85 8.99 -7.63
C TYR A 138 -4.03 8.85 -9.15
N ASN A 139 -4.69 7.79 -9.59
CA ASN A 139 -5.02 7.58 -11.00
C ASN A 139 -6.02 8.63 -11.51
N ALA A 140 -7.05 8.93 -10.73
CA ALA A 140 -8.06 9.94 -11.07
C ALA A 140 -7.53 11.38 -11.10
N TYR A 141 -6.36 11.63 -10.51
CA TYR A 141 -5.71 12.94 -10.44
C TYR A 141 -4.81 13.24 -11.64
N LEU A 142 -4.32 12.22 -12.36
CA LEU A 142 -3.47 12.40 -13.54
C LEU A 142 -4.13 13.28 -14.63
N PRO A 143 -5.42 13.08 -14.99
CA PRO A 143 -6.13 13.95 -15.95
C PRO A 143 -6.23 15.43 -15.54
N ASP A 144 -6.11 15.71 -14.24
CA ASP A 144 -6.23 17.06 -13.67
C ASP A 144 -4.89 17.81 -13.70
N ILE A 145 -3.76 17.10 -13.80
CA ILE A 145 -2.41 17.68 -13.78
C ILE A 145 -1.71 17.66 -15.15
N ALA A 146 -2.07 16.74 -16.04
CA ALA A 146 -1.44 16.58 -17.35
C ALA A 146 -2.41 16.86 -18.51
N TYR A 147 -1.90 17.49 -19.57
CA TYR A 147 -2.64 17.63 -20.83
C TYR A 147 -2.83 16.26 -21.49
N PRO A 148 -3.91 16.04 -22.28
CA PRO A 148 -4.17 14.75 -22.92
C PRO A 148 -2.97 14.17 -23.66
N GLN A 149 -2.21 14.98 -24.40
CA GLN A 149 -1.02 14.54 -25.12
C GLN A 149 0.17 14.14 -24.23
N ASP A 150 0.20 14.60 -22.97
CA ASP A 150 1.30 14.37 -22.03
C ASP A 150 1.01 13.25 -21.03
N ARG A 151 -0.25 12.80 -20.91
CA ARG A 151 -0.69 11.82 -19.89
C ARG A 151 0.11 10.53 -19.96
N ASP A 152 0.29 9.97 -21.15
CA ASP A 152 1.02 8.71 -21.32
C ASP A 152 2.48 8.86 -20.92
N ARG A 153 3.11 9.97 -21.31
CA ARG A 153 4.49 10.28 -20.96
C ARG A 153 4.67 10.48 -19.45
N VAL A 154 3.78 11.22 -18.81
CA VAL A 154 3.83 11.47 -17.35
C VAL A 154 3.56 10.17 -16.59
N SER A 155 2.58 9.38 -17.03
CA SER A 155 2.26 8.06 -16.46
C SER A 155 3.45 7.11 -16.56
N ALA A 156 4.01 6.94 -17.76
CA ALA A 156 5.18 6.08 -17.99
C ALA A 156 6.39 6.50 -17.17
N LYS A 157 6.62 7.82 -17.04
CA LYS A 157 7.69 8.36 -16.19
C LYS A 157 7.44 8.07 -14.71
N GLY A 158 6.20 8.22 -14.22
CA GLY A 158 5.84 7.88 -12.85
C GLY A 158 6.09 6.40 -12.57
N TYR A 159 5.55 5.53 -13.42
CA TYR A 159 5.71 4.07 -13.32
C TYR A 159 7.18 3.65 -13.35
N ALA A 160 7.98 4.17 -14.27
CA ALA A 160 9.41 3.85 -14.35
C ALA A 160 10.17 4.28 -13.08
N MET A 161 9.90 5.48 -12.57
CA MET A 161 10.47 5.93 -11.28
C MET A 161 9.95 5.09 -10.10
N GLY A 162 8.68 4.71 -10.12
CA GLY A 162 8.04 3.78 -9.19
C GLY A 162 8.82 2.49 -9.04
N TYR A 163 9.08 1.82 -10.16
CA TYR A 163 9.82 0.58 -10.21
C TYR A 163 11.28 0.71 -9.81
N ILE A 164 11.98 1.74 -10.30
CA ILE A 164 13.38 1.99 -9.92
C ILE A 164 13.45 2.18 -8.40
N GLY A 165 12.55 2.98 -7.83
CA GLY A 165 12.51 3.25 -6.41
C GLY A 165 12.22 2.04 -5.55
N SER A 166 11.22 1.25 -5.94
CA SER A 166 10.84 0.04 -5.21
C SER A 166 11.97 -0.99 -5.23
N VAL A 167 12.63 -1.19 -6.38
CA VAL A 167 13.76 -2.11 -6.52
C VAL A 167 14.96 -1.66 -5.69
N ILE A 168 15.31 -0.36 -5.71
CA ILE A 168 16.41 0.17 -4.88
C ILE A 168 16.13 -0.09 -3.40
N LEU A 169 14.92 0.22 -2.92
CA LEU A 169 14.55 -0.02 -1.54
C LEU A 169 14.58 -1.51 -1.20
N GLN A 170 14.08 -2.37 -2.10
CA GLN A 170 14.08 -3.81 -1.93
C GLN A 170 15.51 -4.37 -1.79
N ILE A 171 16.46 -3.91 -2.62
CA ILE A 171 17.87 -4.31 -2.53
C ILE A 171 18.45 -3.88 -1.18
N ILE A 172 18.18 -2.65 -0.73
CA ILE A 172 18.62 -2.17 0.58
C ILE A 172 18.07 -3.07 1.70
N CYS A 173 16.78 -3.42 1.65
CA CYS A 173 16.18 -4.34 2.62
C CYS A 173 16.87 -5.71 2.62
N PHE A 174 17.17 -6.27 1.44
CA PHE A 174 17.89 -7.55 1.35
C PHE A 174 19.30 -7.47 1.93
N VAL A 175 20.06 -6.42 1.64
CA VAL A 175 21.43 -6.24 2.18
C VAL A 175 21.42 -6.10 3.71
N ILE A 176 20.36 -5.55 4.30
CA ILE A 176 20.25 -5.39 5.76
C ILE A 176 19.77 -6.67 6.45
N LEU A 177 18.92 -7.47 5.78
CA LEU A 177 18.23 -8.62 6.39
C LEU A 177 18.89 -9.98 6.10
N LEU A 178 19.62 -10.11 4.99
CA LEU A 178 20.39 -11.31 4.61
C LEU A 178 21.85 -11.16 5.00
#